data_AF-A0A4Q5QWL7-F1
#
_entry.id   AF-A0A4Q5QWL7-F1
#
_cell.length_a   1.000
_cell.length_b   1.000
_cell.length_c   1.000
_cell.angle_alpha   90.00
_cell.angle_beta   90.00
_cell.angle_gamma   90.00
#
_symmetry.space_group_name_H-M   'P 1'
#
loop_
_entity.id
_entity.type
_entity.pdbx_description
1 polymer ?
#
loop_
_entity_poly.entity_id
_entity_poly.type
_entity_poly.pdbx_seq_one_letter_code
_entity_poly.pdbx_strand_id
1 'polypeptide(L)'
;MWLLAVIILGANILFGGLLMAILPSLVVPFAGLVTHLAFAGFLGLTFAPSDGWHIVLLHLPTMVIELGAYVFFMLGVYRLGINLLLPRSRGFDSRSASYLQGIIDLGWLCVPAILLLVLGAVYEAFEVIVLLR
;
A
#
# COMPACT_ATOMS: atom_id res chain seq x y z
N MET A 1 15.77 -7.47 -15.34
CA MET A 1 15.47 -6.24 -14.59
C MET A 1 14.03 -5.81 -14.80
N TRP A 2 13.64 -5.38 -16.00
CA TRP A 2 12.27 -4.88 -16.25
C TRP A 2 11.15 -5.87 -15.96
N LEU A 3 11.29 -7.14 -16.38
CA LEU A 3 10.29 -8.17 -16.06
C LEU A 3 10.13 -8.37 -14.55
N LEU A 4 11.25 -8.40 -13.81
CA LEU A 4 11.25 -8.53 -12.35
C LEU A 4 10.56 -7.32 -11.69
N ALA A 5 10.89 -6.11 -12.13
CA ALA A 5 10.23 -4.88 -11.65
C ALA A 5 8.72 -4.90 -11.89
N VAL A 6 8.25 -5.37 -13.06
CA VAL A 6 6.82 -5.50 -13.35
C VAL A 6 6.16 -6.53 -12.43
N ILE A 7 6.83 -7.66 -12.15
CA ILE A 7 6.32 -8.69 -11.24
C ILE A 7 6.21 -8.13 -9.81
N ILE A 8 7.26 -7.48 -9.31
CA ILE A 8 7.29 -6.84 -7.97
C ILE A 8 6.19 -5.77 -7.87
N LEU A 9 6.07 -4.91 -8.88
CA LEU A 9 5.03 -3.88 -8.93
C LEU A 9 3.62 -4.51 -8.89
N GLY A 10 3.39 -5.53 -9.72
CA GLY A 10 2.12 -6.24 -9.75
C GLY A 10 1.78 -6.90 -8.41
N ALA A 11 2.76 -7.52 -7.76
CA ALA A 11 2.58 -8.13 -6.44
C ALA A 11 2.23 -7.08 -5.38
N ASN A 12 2.94 -5.95 -5.34
CA ASN A 12 2.69 -4.89 -4.37
C ASN A 12 1.32 -4.21 -4.58
N ILE A 13 0.92 -3.96 -5.82
CA ILE A 13 -0.42 -3.41 -6.13
C ILE A 13 -1.50 -4.42 -5.73
N LEU A 14 -1.34 -5.69 -6.09
CA LEU A 14 -2.36 -6.71 -5.86
C LEU A 14 -2.46 -7.07 -4.38
N PHE A 15 -1.38 -7.50 -3.76
CA PHE A 15 -1.39 -7.99 -2.39
C PHE A 15 -1.39 -6.83 -1.40
N GLY A 16 -0.39 -5.95 -1.44
CA GLY A 16 -0.25 -4.85 -0.49
C GLY A 16 -1.39 -3.83 -0.58
N GLY A 17 -1.69 -3.36 -1.79
CA GLY A 17 -2.74 -2.37 -2.03
C GLY A 17 -4.16 -2.96 -2.06
N LEU A 18 -4.45 -3.78 -3.05
CA LEU A 18 -5.83 -4.18 -3.36
C LEU A 18 -6.40 -5.17 -2.33
N LEU A 19 -5.75 -6.32 -2.14
CA LEU A 19 -6.25 -7.41 -1.30
C LEU A 19 -6.17 -7.07 0.19
N MET A 20 -5.06 -6.47 0.63
CA MET A 20 -4.83 -6.24 2.06
C MET A 20 -5.37 -4.91 2.57
N ALA A 21 -5.51 -3.87 1.73
CA ALA A 21 -6.03 -2.57 2.17
C ALA A 21 -7.41 -2.23 1.58
N ILE A 22 -7.53 -2.22 0.25
CA ILE A 22 -8.71 -1.64 -0.41
C ILE A 22 -9.95 -2.54 -0.29
N LEU A 23 -9.87 -3.79 -0.75
CA LEU A 23 -11.04 -4.69 -0.85
C LEU A 23 -11.76 -4.92 0.49
N PRO A 24 -11.06 -5.20 1.62
CA PRO A 24 -11.74 -5.36 2.90
C PRO A 24 -12.54 -4.10 3.29
N SER A 25 -12.00 -2.93 2.92
CA SER A 25 -12.54 -1.62 3.27
C SER A 25 -13.70 -1.15 2.40
N LEU A 26 -13.86 -1.74 1.20
CA LEU A 26 -15.02 -1.45 0.34
C LEU A 26 -16.33 -1.89 0.99
N VAL A 27 -16.27 -2.97 1.80
CA VAL A 27 -17.44 -3.57 2.45
C VAL A 27 -17.51 -3.19 3.93
N VAL A 28 -16.40 -3.31 4.65
CA VAL A 28 -16.34 -3.06 6.09
C VAL A 28 -15.44 -1.84 6.35
N PRO A 29 -15.97 -0.70 6.83
CA PRO A 29 -15.16 0.49 7.07
C PRO A 29 -13.90 0.15 7.88
N PHE A 30 -12.75 0.66 7.44
CA PHE A 30 -11.45 0.48 8.09
C PHE A 30 -10.89 -0.95 8.17
N ALA A 31 -11.57 -1.98 7.66
CA ALA A 31 -11.06 -3.35 7.73
C ALA A 31 -9.67 -3.49 7.10
N GLY A 32 -9.42 -2.75 6.01
CA GLY A 32 -8.12 -2.65 5.37
C GLY A 32 -6.99 -2.14 6.25
N LEU A 33 -7.27 -1.25 7.21
CA LEU A 33 -6.23 -0.79 8.15
C LEU A 33 -5.77 -1.95 9.02
N VAL A 34 -6.70 -2.75 9.52
CA VAL A 34 -6.40 -3.89 10.40
C VAL A 34 -5.68 -4.99 9.63
N THR A 35 -6.19 -5.37 8.46
CA THR A 35 -5.59 -6.42 7.63
C THR A 35 -4.22 -6.01 7.11
N HIS A 36 -4.04 -4.75 6.70
CA HIS A 36 -2.75 -4.27 6.21
C HIS A 36 -1.72 -4.14 7.34
N LEU A 37 -2.09 -3.72 8.55
CA LEU A 37 -1.19 -3.70 9.70
C LEU A 37 -0.72 -5.12 10.08
N ALA A 38 -1.62 -6.10 10.08
CA ALA A 38 -1.27 -7.50 10.31
C ALA A 38 -0.31 -8.04 9.23
N PHE A 39 -0.61 -7.72 7.96
CA PHE A 39 0.23 -8.09 6.82
C PHE A 39 1.64 -7.45 6.89
N ALA A 40 1.72 -6.15 7.19
CA ALA A 40 3.00 -5.45 7.35
C ALA A 40 3.83 -6.03 8.49
N GLY A 41 3.19 -6.42 9.60
CA GLY A 41 3.86 -7.12 10.70
C GLY A 41 4.43 -8.47 10.25
N PHE A 42 3.67 -9.25 9.48
CA PHE A 42 4.13 -10.52 8.93
C PHE A 42 5.29 -10.35 7.95
N LEU A 43 5.24 -9.36 7.05
CA LEU A 43 6.36 -9.04 6.17
C LEU A 43 7.60 -8.59 6.94
N GLY A 44 7.44 -7.77 7.98
CA GLY A 44 8.55 -7.35 8.84
C GLY A 44 9.29 -8.54 9.45
N LEU A 45 8.57 -9.62 9.83
CA LEU A 45 9.19 -10.85 10.31
C LEU A 45 10.02 -11.56 9.24
N THR A 46 9.59 -11.52 7.97
CA THR A 46 10.36 -12.12 6.86
C THR A 46 11.64 -11.38 6.54
N PHE A 47 11.74 -10.10 6.93
CA PHE A 47 12.95 -9.29 6.76
C PHE A 47 13.82 -9.20 8.02
N ALA A 48 13.45 -9.90 9.10
CA ALA A 48 14.28 -9.94 10.30
C ALA A 48 15.63 -10.61 9.97
N PRO A 49 16.77 -9.93 10.16
CA PRO A 49 18.07 -10.48 9.79
C PRO A 49 18.40 -11.66 10.70
N SER A 50 18.43 -12.87 10.15
CA SER A 50 18.98 -14.04 10.83
C SER A 50 20.51 -14.10 10.70
N ASP A 51 21.05 -13.67 9.55
CA ASP A 51 22.45 -13.41 9.24
C ASP A 51 22.53 -12.38 8.09
N GLY A 52 23.59 -11.55 8.03
CA GLY A 52 23.80 -10.63 6.89
C GLY A 52 23.05 -9.29 6.95
N TRP A 53 23.18 -8.55 8.05
CA TRP A 53 22.59 -7.20 8.25
C TRP A 53 22.85 -6.19 7.11
N HIS A 54 23.94 -6.35 6.37
CA HIS A 54 24.28 -5.50 5.23
C HIS A 54 23.29 -5.65 4.06
N ILE A 55 22.68 -6.83 3.88
CA ILE A 55 21.63 -7.05 2.88
C ILE A 55 20.38 -6.26 3.24
N VAL A 56 20.00 -6.25 4.52
CA VAL A 56 18.88 -5.43 5.01
C VAL A 56 19.14 -3.94 4.75
N LEU A 57 20.39 -3.47 4.91
CA LEU A 57 20.74 -2.09 4.59
C LEU A 57 20.58 -1.74 3.10
N LEU A 58 20.94 -2.66 2.20
CA LEU A 58 20.74 -2.46 0.77
C LEU A 58 19.24 -2.44 0.40
N HIS A 59 18.43 -3.17 1.16
CA HIS A 59 16.97 -3.26 0.94
C HIS A 59 16.16 -2.15 1.63
N LEU A 60 16.75 -1.42 2.60
CA LEU A 60 16.07 -0.33 3.32
C LEU A 60 15.41 0.71 2.40
N PRO A 61 16.02 1.16 1.29
CA PRO A 61 15.36 2.12 0.40
C PRO A 61 14.06 1.58 -0.20
N THR A 62 14.04 0.31 -0.62
CA THR A 62 12.83 -0.37 -1.09
C THR A 62 11.76 -0.34 0.00
N MET A 63 12.11 -0.78 1.21
CA MET A 63 11.16 -0.83 2.33
C MET A 63 10.55 0.54 2.66
N VAL A 64 11.38 1.59 2.68
CA VAL A 64 10.90 2.95 2.98
C VAL A 64 9.96 3.45 1.90
N ILE A 65 10.27 3.20 0.64
CA ILE A 65 9.43 3.60 -0.51
C ILE A 65 8.10 2.85 -0.49
N GLU A 66 8.12 1.53 -0.29
CA GLU A 66 6.92 0.71 -0.22
C GLU A 66 6.04 1.06 0.98
N LEU A 67 6.63 1.24 2.16
CA LEU A 67 5.89 1.68 3.35
C LEU A 67 5.25 3.05 3.12
N GLY A 68 5.95 3.96 2.43
CA GLY A 68 5.39 5.24 2.00
C GLY A 68 4.17 5.07 1.09
N ALA A 69 4.22 4.16 0.12
CA ALA A 69 3.08 3.84 -0.73
C ALA A 69 1.89 3.30 0.07
N TYR A 70 2.16 2.43 1.05
CA TYR A 70 1.15 1.85 1.92
C TYR A 70 0.47 2.87 2.82
N VAL A 71 1.17 3.91 3.26
CA VAL A 71 0.56 5.04 3.97
C VAL A 71 -0.52 5.71 3.11
N PHE A 72 -0.29 5.90 1.82
CA PHE A 72 -1.30 6.48 0.92
C PHE A 72 -2.52 5.58 0.74
N PHE A 73 -2.34 4.27 0.58
CA PHE A 73 -3.47 3.33 0.53
C PHE A 73 -4.27 3.34 1.85
N MET A 74 -3.58 3.30 2.99
CA MET A 74 -4.22 3.34 4.31
C MET A 74 -4.96 4.67 4.54
N LEU A 75 -4.41 5.80 4.11
CA LEU A 75 -5.09 7.09 4.17
C LEU A 75 -6.36 7.11 3.30
N GLY A 76 -6.31 6.52 2.10
CA GLY A 76 -7.47 6.39 1.22
C GLY A 76 -8.57 5.53 1.83
N VAL A 77 -8.18 4.38 2.40
CA VAL A 77 -9.08 3.50 3.16
C VAL A 77 -9.71 4.22 4.35
N TYR A 78 -8.93 5.00 5.09
CA TYR A 78 -9.43 5.79 6.22
C TYR A 78 -10.46 6.83 5.76
N ARG A 79 -10.19 7.55 4.65
CA ARG A 79 -11.16 8.51 4.09
C ARG A 79 -12.44 7.82 3.62
N LEU A 80 -12.32 6.67 2.96
CA LEU A 80 -13.48 5.85 2.55
C LEU A 80 -14.34 5.46 3.76
N GLY A 81 -13.72 4.98 4.84
CA GLY A 81 -14.41 4.60 6.07
C GLY A 81 -15.16 5.77 6.73
N ILE A 82 -14.51 6.94 6.84
CA ILE A 82 -15.17 8.15 7.37
C ILE A 82 -16.33 8.59 6.47
N ASN A 83 -16.14 8.59 5.14
CA ASN A 83 -17.19 9.00 4.22
C ASN A 83 -18.41 8.07 4.28
N LEU A 84 -18.21 6.78 4.56
CA LEU A 84 -19.29 5.83 4.75
C LEU A 84 -20.03 6.05 6.08
N LEU A 85 -19.31 6.30 7.18
CA LEU A 85 -19.89 6.41 8.52
C LEU A 85 -20.45 7.80 8.86
N LEU A 86 -19.83 8.86 8.36
CA LEU A 86 -20.09 10.25 8.76
C LEU A 86 -20.38 11.17 7.56
N PRO A 87 -21.41 10.87 6.73
CA PRO A 87 -21.71 11.65 5.53
C PRO A 87 -22.07 13.12 5.84
N ARG A 88 -22.89 13.35 6.88
CA ARG A 88 -23.36 14.70 7.25
C ARG A 88 -22.24 15.59 7.78
N SER A 89 -21.29 15.02 8.52
CA SER A 89 -20.12 15.75 9.02
C SER A 89 -19.19 16.23 7.90
N ARG A 90 -19.39 15.73 6.67
CA ARG A 90 -18.65 16.15 5.47
C ARG A 90 -19.50 16.93 4.47
N GLY A 91 -20.70 17.34 4.87
CA GLY A 91 -21.59 18.16 4.05
C GLY A 91 -22.32 17.38 2.95
N PHE A 92 -22.41 16.05 3.04
CA PHE A 92 -23.19 15.26 2.10
C PHE A 92 -24.60 14.97 2.64
N ASP A 93 -25.60 15.25 1.81
CA ASP A 93 -27.01 14.97 2.11
C ASP A 93 -27.37 13.48 1.93
N SER A 94 -26.55 12.73 1.18
CA SER A 94 -26.77 11.30 0.92
C SER A 94 -25.54 10.44 1.23
N ARG A 95 -25.79 9.23 1.75
CA ARG A 95 -24.74 8.23 2.02
C ARG A 95 -24.05 7.76 0.75
N SER A 96 -24.77 7.62 -0.35
CA SER A 96 -24.23 7.20 -1.64
C SER A 96 -23.27 8.24 -2.24
N ALA A 97 -23.63 9.54 -2.19
CA ALA A 97 -22.75 10.60 -2.67
C ALA A 97 -21.46 10.68 -1.84
N SER A 98 -21.57 10.58 -0.51
CA SER A 98 -20.42 10.56 0.38
C SER A 98 -19.51 9.35 0.09
N TYR A 99 -20.09 8.15 -0.05
CA TYR A 99 -19.33 6.94 -0.37
C TYR A 99 -18.61 7.04 -1.72
N LEU A 100 -19.28 7.55 -2.76
CA LEU A 100 -18.67 7.80 -4.07
C LEU A 100 -17.49 8.77 -3.96
N GLN A 101 -17.63 9.86 -3.19
CA GLN A 101 -16.51 10.76 -2.93
C GLN A 101 -15.36 10.03 -2.22
N GLY A 102 -15.66 9.10 -1.30
CA GLY A 102 -14.64 8.25 -0.66
C GLY A 102 -13.88 7.39 -1.65
N ILE A 103 -14.56 6.81 -2.64
CA ILE A 103 -13.92 6.05 -3.72
C ILE A 103 -13.04 6.96 -4.57
N ILE A 104 -13.51 8.17 -4.91
CA ILE A 104 -12.72 9.15 -5.69
C ILE A 104 -11.47 9.57 -4.92
N ASP A 105 -11.61 9.91 -3.64
CA ASP A 105 -10.49 10.28 -2.77
C ASP A 105 -9.46 9.13 -2.66
N LEU A 106 -9.94 7.90 -2.50
CA LEU A 106 -9.10 6.70 -2.50
C LEU A 106 -8.37 6.54 -3.84
N GLY A 107 -9.05 6.70 -4.98
CA GLY A 107 -8.45 6.63 -6.31
C GLY A 107 -7.34 7.66 -6.51
N TRP A 108 -7.55 8.90 -6.05
CA TRP A 108 -6.51 9.94 -6.09
C TRP A 108 -5.30 9.61 -5.20
N LEU A 109 -5.53 9.01 -4.03
CA LEU A 109 -4.44 8.58 -3.15
C LEU A 109 -3.70 7.35 -3.68
N CYS A 110 -4.32 6.54 -4.54
CA CYS A 110 -3.63 5.46 -5.24
C CYS A 110 -2.59 5.99 -6.23
N VAL A 111 -2.73 7.21 -6.78
CA VAL A 111 -1.76 7.78 -7.73
C VAL A 111 -0.35 7.91 -7.13
N PRO A 112 -0.14 8.67 -6.03
CA PRO A 112 1.18 8.74 -5.39
C PRO A 112 1.64 7.39 -4.85
N ALA A 113 0.72 6.52 -4.39
CA ALA A 113 1.07 5.17 -3.97
C ALA A 113 1.69 4.36 -5.13
N ILE A 114 1.05 4.34 -6.29
CA ILE A 114 1.53 3.61 -7.47
C ILE A 114 2.85 4.19 -7.96
N LEU A 115 3.02 5.52 -7.94
CA LEU A 115 4.30 6.15 -8.30
C LEU A 115 5.44 5.69 -7.38
N LEU A 116 5.20 5.63 -6.06
CA LEU A 116 6.17 5.10 -5.11
C LEU A 116 6.44 3.61 -5.38
N LEU A 117 5.41 2.78 -5.61
CA LEU A 117 5.61 1.37 -5.93
C LEU A 117 6.40 1.14 -7.22
N VAL A 118 6.24 2.00 -8.24
CA VAL A 118 7.05 1.94 -9.46
C VAL A 118 8.52 2.21 -9.14
N LEU A 119 8.82 3.24 -8.34
CA LEU A 119 10.18 3.55 -7.92
C LEU A 119 10.78 2.42 -7.08
N GLY A 120 10.02 1.89 -6.12
CA GLY A 120 10.43 0.77 -5.27
C GLY A 120 10.74 -0.48 -6.10
N ALA A 121 9.84 -0.85 -7.01
CA ALA A 121 10.00 -2.04 -7.84
C ALA A 121 11.19 -1.96 -8.81
N VAL A 122 11.47 -0.76 -9.36
CA VAL A 122 12.66 -0.55 -10.20
C VAL A 122 13.94 -0.67 -9.36
N TYR A 123 13.96 -0.05 -8.17
CA TYR A 123 15.11 -0.11 -7.28
C TYR A 123 15.37 -1.54 -6.77
N GLU A 124 14.35 -2.24 -6.32
CA GLU A 124 14.45 -3.63 -5.85
C GLU A 124 14.90 -4.57 -6.96
N ALA A 125 14.35 -4.44 -8.17
CA ALA A 125 14.79 -5.25 -9.29
C ALA A 125 16.26 -4.97 -9.69
N PHE A 126 16.75 -3.74 -9.48
CA PHE A 126 18.16 -3.40 -9.65
C PHE A 126 19.00 -4.01 -8.54
N GLU A 127 18.59 -3.87 -7.27
CA GLU A 127 19.24 -4.44 -6.10
C GLU A 127 19.46 -5.94 -6.25
N VAL A 128 18.40 -6.70 -6.55
CA VAL A 128 18.44 -8.17 -6.67
C VAL A 128 19.34 -8.64 -7.81
N ILE A 129 19.38 -7.93 -8.94
CA ILE A 129 20.10 -8.39 -10.14
C ILE A 129 21.57 -7.92 -10.15
N VAL A 130 21.85 -6.76 -9.57
CA VAL A 130 23.15 -6.08 -9.70
C VAL A 130 23.93 -6.07 -8.39
N LEU A 131 23.27 -5.90 -7.24
CA LEU A 131 23.95 -5.74 -5.95
C LEU A 131 24.03 -7.06 -5.16
N LEU A 132 23.03 -7.92 -5.29
CA LEU A 132 22.91 -9.18 -4.53
C LEU A 132 23.20 -10.44 -5.34
N ARG A 133 23.59 -10.28 -6.61
CA ARG A 133 23.95 -11.37 -7.51
C ARG A 133 25.45 -11.55 -7.59
#